data_AF-A0A222MWT6-F1
#
_entry.id   AF-A0A222MWT6-F1
#
_cell.length_a   1.000
_cell.length_b   1.000
_cell.length_c   1.000
_cell.angle_alpha   90.00
_cell.angle_beta   90.00
_cell.angle_gamma   90.00
#
_symmetry.space_group_name_H-M   'P 1'
#
loop_
_entity.id
_entity.type
_entity.pdbx_description
1 polymer ?
#
loop_
_entity_poly.entity_id
_entity_poly.type
_entity_poly.pdbx_seq_one_letter_code
_entity_poly.pdbx_strand_id
1 'polypeptide(L)'
;MSKKQKIIKKSIEAADGLSLGISIVVAVLIGIGIGYGLKELTGSLTLFFFGVFIGVAAAILNVFKAYKAQVKAYDEFKDDSIK
;
A
#
# COMPACT_ATOMS: atom_id res chain seq x y z
N MET A 1 1.26 -28.19 -13.90
CA MET A 1 2.05 -27.28 -13.03
C MET A 1 2.76 -28.10 -11.95
N SER A 2 4.09 -28.03 -11.84
CA SER A 2 4.89 -28.82 -10.88
C SER A 2 4.69 -28.36 -9.42
N LYS A 3 4.83 -29.26 -8.44
CA LYS A 3 4.63 -29.00 -7.00
C LYS A 3 5.47 -27.79 -6.51
N LYS A 4 6.69 -27.64 -7.02
CA LYS A 4 7.56 -26.47 -6.75
C LYS A 4 6.96 -25.15 -7.23
N GLN A 5 6.35 -25.13 -8.42
CA GLN A 5 5.76 -23.91 -8.99
C GLN A 5 4.56 -23.42 -8.16
N LYS A 6 3.73 -24.33 -7.62
CA LYS A 6 2.62 -23.97 -6.71
C LYS A 6 3.10 -23.33 -5.41
N ILE A 7 4.19 -23.84 -4.84
CA ILE A 7 4.77 -23.30 -3.59
C ILE A 7 5.31 -21.90 -3.83
N ILE A 8 6.10 -21.71 -4.90
CA ILE A 8 6.65 -20.40 -5.28
C ILE A 8 5.54 -19.39 -5.52
N LYS A 9 4.47 -19.76 -6.27
CA LYS A 9 3.35 -18.86 -6.53
C LYS A 9 2.66 -18.40 -5.23
N LYS A 10 2.39 -19.33 -4.30
CA LYS A 10 1.80 -18.99 -2.99
C LYS A 10 2.71 -18.07 -2.16
N SER A 11 4.02 -18.30 -2.19
CA SER A 11 4.97 -17.44 -1.49
C SER A 11 5.01 -16.02 -2.06
N ILE A 12 4.90 -15.87 -3.39
CA ILE A 12 4.85 -14.56 -4.05
C ILE A 12 3.56 -13.82 -3.68
N GLU A 13 2.39 -14.47 -3.80
CA GLU A 13 1.11 -13.86 -3.42
C GLU A 13 1.09 -13.40 -1.95
N ALA A 14 1.67 -14.20 -1.05
CA ALA A 14 1.79 -13.83 0.36
C ALA A 14 2.74 -12.64 0.58
N ALA A 15 3.87 -12.61 -0.15
CA ALA A 15 4.83 -11.52 -0.07
C ALA A 15 4.24 -10.20 -0.61
N ASP A 16 3.46 -10.25 -1.69
CA ASP A 16 2.80 -9.07 -2.26
C ASP A 16 1.78 -8.45 -1.28
N GLY A 17 0.96 -9.29 -0.64
CA GLY A 17 0.01 -8.84 0.39
C GLY A 17 0.70 -8.26 1.63
N LEU A 18 1.77 -8.90 2.11
CA LEU A 18 2.55 -8.41 3.24
C LEU A 18 3.27 -7.09 2.90
N SER A 19 3.83 -6.98 1.70
CA SER A 19 4.49 -5.77 1.19
C SER A 19 3.53 -4.59 1.14
N LEU A 20 2.28 -4.82 0.70
CA LEU A 20 1.22 -3.80 0.71
C LEU A 20 0.84 -3.38 2.14
N GLY A 21 0.77 -4.31 3.08
CA GLY A 21 0.53 -3.99 4.49
C GLY A 21 1.63 -3.09 5.06
N ILE A 22 2.89 -3.40 4.76
CA ILE A 22 4.04 -2.60 5.22
C ILE A 22 4.02 -1.19 4.61
N SER A 23 3.70 -1.05 3.32
CA SER A 23 3.68 0.27 2.67
C SER A 23 2.65 1.22 3.30
N ILE A 24 1.50 0.71 3.72
CA ILE A 24 0.46 1.47 4.44
C ILE A 24 1.02 2.01 5.76
N VAL A 25 1.63 1.13 6.56
CA VAL A 25 2.18 1.50 7.87
C VAL A 25 3.29 2.54 7.70
N VAL A 26 4.19 2.33 6.75
CA VAL A 26 5.28 3.28 6.45
C VAL A 26 4.73 4.65 6.03
N ALA A 27 3.73 4.69 5.15
CA ALA A 27 3.13 5.96 4.70
C ALA A 27 2.49 6.75 5.85
N VAL A 28 1.77 6.06 6.75
CA VAL A 28 1.16 6.69 7.93
C VAL A 28 2.24 7.19 8.90
N LEU A 29 3.28 6.39 9.17
CA LEU A 29 4.39 6.79 10.04
C LEU A 29 5.15 8.00 9.48
N ILE A 30 5.36 8.08 8.17
CA ILE A 30 5.94 9.26 7.52
C ILE A 30 5.04 10.48 7.72
N GLY A 31 3.73 10.35 7.51
CA GLY A 31 2.79 11.45 7.76
C GLY A 31 2.80 11.94 9.21
N ILE A 32 2.85 11.01 10.18
CA ILE A 32 2.99 11.33 11.60
C ILE A 32 4.33 12.01 11.87
N GLY A 33 5.43 11.51 11.32
CA GLY A 33 6.77 12.07 11.50
C GLY A 33 6.88 13.50 10.95
N ILE A 34 6.33 13.74 9.76
CA ILE A 34 6.24 15.08 9.16
C ILE A 34 5.36 15.99 10.02
N GLY A 35 4.17 15.51 10.43
CA GLY A 35 3.26 16.28 11.28
C GLY A 35 3.91 16.65 12.62
N TYR A 36 4.64 15.72 13.23
CA TYR A 36 5.37 15.95 14.47
C TYR A 36 6.49 16.97 14.28
N GLY A 37 7.30 16.84 13.21
CA GLY A 37 8.34 17.83 12.88
C GLY A 37 7.77 19.23 12.65
N LEU A 38 6.66 19.34 11.92
CA LEU A 38 5.97 20.62 11.72
C LEU A 38 5.44 21.21 13.02
N LYS A 39 4.87 20.38 13.91
CA LYS A 39 4.41 20.82 15.22
C LYS A 39 5.57 21.36 16.06
N GLU A 40 6.72 20.69 16.06
CA GLU A 40 7.88 21.12 16.84
C GLU A 40 8.45 22.46 16.35
N LEU A 41 8.42 22.69 15.03
CA LEU A 41 8.92 23.93 14.44
C LEU A 41 7.95 25.11 14.58
N THR A 42 6.65 24.85 14.60
CA THR A 42 5.62 25.92 14.54
C THR A 42 4.82 26.08 15.83
N GLY A 43 4.93 25.13 16.76
CA GLY A 43 4.06 25.04 17.94
C GLY A 43 2.60 24.70 17.63
N SER A 44 2.22 24.52 16.36
CA SER A 44 0.83 24.38 15.95
C SER A 44 0.39 22.91 15.90
N LEU A 45 -0.55 22.55 16.79
CA LEU A 45 -1.18 21.23 16.79
C LEU A 45 -2.03 20.99 15.53
N THR A 46 -2.53 22.05 14.89
CA THR A 46 -3.29 21.92 13.63
C THR A 46 -2.39 21.35 12.52
N LEU A 47 -1.14 21.80 12.42
CA LEU A 47 -0.19 21.33 11.41
C LEU A 47 0.22 19.86 11.62
N PHE A 48 0.21 19.38 12.87
CA PHE A 48 0.37 17.96 13.16
C PHE A 48 -0.70 17.12 12.45
N PHE A 49 -1.97 17.48 12.61
CA PHE A 49 -3.08 16.75 11.99
C PHE A 49 -3.08 16.84 10.47
N PHE A 50 -2.59 17.95 9.89
CA PHE A 50 -2.37 18.02 8.44
C PHE A 50 -1.35 16.98 7.96
N GLY A 51 -0.22 16.82 8.65
CA GLY A 51 0.76 15.78 8.32
C GLY A 51 0.18 14.37 8.41
N VAL A 52 -0.56 14.08 9.49
CA VAL A 52 -1.25 12.80 9.67
C VAL A 52 -2.29 12.57 8.57
N PHE A 53 -3.09 13.58 8.25
CA PHE A 53 -4.11 13.50 7.21
C PHE A 53 -3.49 13.17 5.84
N ILE A 54 -2.39 13.83 5.48
CA ILE A 54 -1.66 13.55 4.24
C ILE A 54 -1.12 12.12 4.23
N GLY A 55 -0.56 11.64 5.36
CA GLY A 55 -0.08 10.26 5.48
C GLY A 55 -1.18 9.22 5.27
N VAL A 56 -2.35 9.43 5.90
CA VAL A 56 -3.51 8.55 5.73
C VAL A 56 -4.04 8.59 4.29
N ALA A 57 -4.15 9.78 3.70
CA ALA A 57 -4.57 9.93 2.31
C ALA A 57 -3.61 9.22 1.34
N ALA A 58 -2.30 9.33 1.58
CA ALA A 58 -1.28 8.64 0.79
C ALA A 58 -1.40 7.11 0.91
N ALA A 59 -1.66 6.59 2.12
CA ALA A 59 -1.88 5.17 2.34
C ALA A 59 -3.13 4.66 1.58
N ILE A 60 -4.24 5.39 1.64
CA ILE A 60 -5.47 5.05 0.90
C ILE A 60 -5.21 5.03 -0.61
N LEU A 61 -4.52 6.05 -1.14
CA LEU A 61 -4.16 6.12 -2.56
C LEU A 61 -3.24 4.96 -2.98
N ASN A 62 -2.31 4.56 -2.12
CA ASN A 62 -1.43 3.41 -2.36
C ASN A 62 -2.23 2.10 -2.45
N VAL A 63 -3.13 1.86 -1.50
CA VAL A 63 -4.02 0.68 -1.50
C VAL A 63 -4.90 0.65 -2.74
N PHE A 64 -5.50 1.79 -3.10
CA PHE A 64 -6.37 1.86 -4.27
C PHE A 64 -5.63 1.56 -5.57
N LYS A 65 -4.38 2.04 -5.71
CA LYS A 65 -3.52 1.73 -6.86
C LYS A 65 -3.19 0.24 -6.92
N ALA A 66 -2.81 -0.37 -5.79
CA ALA A 66 -2.52 -1.80 -5.71
C ALA A 66 -3.76 -2.67 -6.01
N TYR A 67 -4.93 -2.27 -5.51
CA TYR A 67 -6.20 -2.93 -5.80
C TYR A 67 -6.52 -2.88 -7.31
N LYS A 68 -6.45 -1.70 -7.93
CA LYS A 68 -6.69 -1.55 -9.37
C LYS A 68 -5.75 -2.40 -10.22
N ALA A 69 -4.47 -2.48 -9.84
CA ALA A 69 -3.50 -3.32 -10.52
C ALA A 69 -3.86 -4.81 -10.42
N GLN A 70 -4.27 -5.28 -9.23
CA GLN A 70 -4.70 -6.67 -9.02
C GLN A 70 -5.96 -7.01 -9.83
N VAL A 71 -6.95 -6.12 -9.87
CA VAL A 71 -8.17 -6.31 -10.66
C VAL A 71 -7.84 -6.41 -12.15
N LYS A 72 -7.02 -5.50 -12.68
CA LYS A 72 -6.60 -5.51 -14.10
C LYS A 72 -5.87 -6.81 -14.46
N ALA A 73 -4.95 -7.26 -13.62
CA ALA A 73 -4.26 -8.53 -13.83
C ALA A 73 -5.26 -9.70 -13.87
N TYR A 74 -6.24 -9.71 -12.97
CA TYR A 74 -7.27 -10.75 -12.93
C TYR A 74 -8.16 -10.77 -14.19
N ASP A 75 -8.49 -9.61 -14.74
CA ASP A 75 -9.25 -9.50 -15.99
C ASP A 75 -8.43 -9.93 -17.21
N GLU A 76 -7.14 -9.59 -17.27
CA GLU A 76 -6.23 -10.07 -18.32
C GLU A 76 -6.08 -11.61 -18.27
N PHE A 77 -5.95 -12.20 -17.08
CA PHE A 77 -5.93 -13.66 -16.92
C PHE A 77 -7.23 -14.34 -17.40
N LYS A 78 -8.38 -13.68 -17.30
CA LYS A 78 -9.66 -14.22 -17.80
C LYS A 78 -9.74 -14.19 -19.33
N ASP A 79 -9.32 -13.09 -19.97
CA ASP A 79 -9.37 -12.98 -21.43
C ASP A 79 -8.39 -13.97 -22.11
N ASP A 80 -7.20 -14.16 -21.51
CA ASP A 80 -6.21 -15.14 -21.98
C ASP A 80 -6.64 -16.60 -21.81
N SER A 81 -7.58 -16.90 -20.90
CA SER A 81 -8.07 -18.27 -20.67
C SER A 81 -9.31 -18.65 -21.47
N ILE A 82 -9.92 -17.68 -22.17
CA ILE A 82 -11.11 -17.86 -23.03
C ILE A 82 -10.72 -17.90 -24.53
N LYS A 83 -9.52 -17.41 -24.90
CA LYS A 83 -8.93 -17.52 -26.25
C LYS A 83 -8.20 -18.84 -26.46
#